data_AF-U1RGI9-F1
#
_entry.id   AF-U1RGI9-F1
#
_cell.length_a   1.000
_cell.length_b   1.000
_cell.length_c   1.000
_cell.angle_alpha   90.00
_cell.angle_beta   90.00
_cell.angle_gamma   90.00
#
_symmetry.space_group_name_H-M   'P 1'
#
loop_
_entity.id
_entity.type
_entity.pdbx_description
1 polymer ?
#
loop_
_entity_poly.entity_id
_entity_poly.type
_entity_poly.pdbx_seq_one_letter_code
_entity_poly.pdbx_strand_id
1 'polypeptide(L)'
;MVEEIARFPVVRRGYDRAQVDEQIHSFEVQLEETQEKLDEARTQVSNLDSKVLRLSGELADTQRQLRENDRPSYGGLGSRVERLLRSTEKQAMDVMAQANADARAIVSRAQAQAAELAASSESEAQETLAKARSAAEQLRNNSRKEADALSANAQHTAEELVSSAEREADRVRALATNESSTLRSQTAHEIEHMKAGLDAELADMRTSTEQEMSTLRAETEREVNRLRTEANEEVAALRAAANREVTTMREEAASERAAADAEARRQTENMVADAESRAEDAERRLVIATQRATALTESSKREAATRIADSQHEAEELLSAAREEAQRIRQAAATKAAARTAEADEHVASLQAQCDALTSYLDDMRAMLAPNESGLVLSNIMEAAGLKPAPVAAQRPAWMDEVAEGGDAGEDEAVVEAVEDAPVEDAEPAPAEAKKEPEAKKTPKDAKPAEAKNAKKAKSAKGSKPAIKKVS
;
A
#
# COMPACT_ATOMS: atom_id res chain seq x y z
N MET A 1 -29.94 -206.79 -33.32
CA MET A 1 -29.73 -207.17 -31.91
C MET A 1 -30.41 -206.12 -31.05
N VAL A 2 -30.92 -206.50 -29.89
CA VAL A 2 -31.44 -205.56 -28.88
C VAL A 2 -30.43 -205.56 -27.75
N GLU A 3 -29.82 -204.42 -27.45
CA GLU A 3 -28.99 -204.23 -26.27
C GLU A 3 -29.76 -203.33 -25.29
N GLU A 4 -30.08 -203.88 -24.12
CA GLU A 4 -30.74 -203.13 -23.04
C GLU A 4 -29.71 -202.23 -22.35
N ILE A 5 -29.53 -201.02 -22.90
CA ILE A 5 -28.72 -199.99 -22.26
C ILE A 5 -29.44 -199.52 -20.99
N ALA A 6 -28.92 -199.92 -19.82
CA ALA A 6 -29.47 -199.57 -18.52
C ALA A 6 -29.45 -198.05 -18.28
N ARG A 7 -30.60 -197.40 -18.49
CA ARG A 7 -30.73 -195.93 -18.51
C ARG A 7 -30.81 -195.23 -17.15
N PHE A 8 -31.00 -195.97 -16.05
CA PHE A 8 -31.15 -195.39 -14.71
C PHE A 8 -30.35 -196.18 -13.65
N PRO A 9 -29.51 -195.53 -12.84
CA PRO A 9 -28.82 -196.18 -11.73
C PRO A 9 -29.82 -196.50 -10.60
N VAL A 10 -29.77 -197.74 -10.12
CA VAL A 10 -30.67 -198.23 -9.07
C VAL A 10 -30.01 -198.06 -7.70
N VAL A 11 -30.48 -197.09 -6.93
CA VAL A 11 -30.19 -196.94 -5.51
C VAL A 11 -30.95 -198.04 -4.74
N ARG A 12 -30.50 -198.39 -3.52
CA ARG A 12 -31.16 -199.43 -2.70
C ARG A 12 -32.65 -199.11 -2.46
N ARG A 13 -33.52 -199.72 -3.27
CA ARG A 13 -34.99 -199.57 -3.35
C ARG A 13 -35.51 -198.31 -4.08
N GLY A 14 -34.79 -197.76 -5.06
CA GLY A 14 -35.36 -196.72 -5.95
C GLY A 14 -34.45 -196.29 -7.10
N TYR A 15 -35.04 -195.67 -8.12
CA TYR A 15 -34.31 -194.90 -9.13
C TYR A 15 -33.99 -193.50 -8.59
N ASP A 16 -32.91 -192.87 -9.08
CA ASP A 16 -32.67 -191.45 -8.81
C ASP A 16 -33.70 -190.60 -9.55
N ARG A 17 -34.53 -189.89 -8.78
CA ARG A 17 -35.63 -189.08 -9.32
C ARG A 17 -35.13 -187.92 -10.18
N ALA A 18 -34.01 -187.28 -9.84
CA ALA A 18 -33.51 -186.13 -10.59
C ALA A 18 -33.16 -186.51 -12.05
N GLN A 19 -32.56 -187.70 -12.22
CA GLN A 19 -32.15 -188.20 -13.54
C GLN A 19 -33.31 -188.80 -14.35
N VAL A 20 -34.37 -189.27 -13.67
CA VAL A 20 -35.65 -189.62 -14.31
C VAL A 20 -36.38 -188.36 -14.80
N ASP A 21 -36.46 -187.32 -13.97
CA ASP A 21 -37.11 -186.05 -14.33
C ASP A 21 -36.36 -185.37 -15.50
N GLU A 22 -35.01 -185.43 -15.55
CA GLU A 22 -34.19 -184.98 -16.69
C GLU A 22 -34.44 -185.79 -17.97
N GLN A 23 -34.54 -187.12 -17.89
CA GLN A 23 -34.87 -187.95 -19.05
C GLN A 23 -36.30 -187.70 -19.55
N ILE A 24 -37.28 -187.55 -18.66
CA ILE A 24 -38.66 -187.18 -19.03
C ILE A 24 -38.65 -185.87 -19.80
N HIS A 25 -37.99 -184.82 -19.28
CA HIS A 25 -37.92 -183.54 -19.96
C HIS A 25 -37.22 -183.63 -21.33
N SER A 26 -36.18 -184.46 -21.47
CA SER A 26 -35.55 -184.72 -22.76
C SER A 26 -36.48 -185.42 -23.77
N PHE A 27 -37.43 -186.23 -23.31
CA PHE A 27 -38.46 -186.82 -24.16
C PHE A 27 -39.60 -185.86 -24.45
N GLU A 28 -40.01 -185.00 -23.52
CA GLU A 28 -40.99 -183.93 -23.75
C GLU A 28 -40.55 -183.02 -24.91
N VAL A 29 -39.30 -182.51 -24.84
CA VAL A 29 -38.70 -181.68 -25.90
C VAL A 29 -38.62 -182.42 -27.24
N GLN A 30 -38.26 -183.71 -27.25
CA GLN A 30 -38.27 -184.51 -28.48
C GLN A 30 -39.68 -184.71 -29.05
N LEU A 31 -40.69 -184.86 -28.18
CA LEU A 31 -42.08 -185.04 -28.58
C LEU A 31 -42.62 -183.73 -29.20
N GLU A 32 -42.33 -182.59 -28.57
CA GLU A 32 -42.63 -181.25 -29.06
C GLU A 32 -41.97 -180.98 -30.43
N GLU A 33 -40.66 -181.26 -30.56
CA GLU A 33 -39.92 -181.21 -31.84
C GLU A 33 -40.56 -182.07 -32.95
N THR A 34 -41.14 -183.23 -32.62
CA THR A 34 -41.82 -184.08 -33.61
C THR A 34 -43.23 -183.61 -33.95
N GLN A 35 -43.90 -182.88 -33.05
CA GLN A 35 -45.20 -182.26 -33.32
C GLN A 35 -45.04 -181.05 -34.24
N GLU A 36 -44.05 -180.18 -33.99
CA GLU A 36 -43.74 -179.05 -34.88
C GLU A 36 -43.50 -179.51 -36.33
N LYS A 37 -42.66 -180.54 -36.52
CA LYS A 37 -42.35 -181.10 -37.85
C LYS A 37 -43.57 -181.73 -38.54
N LEU A 38 -44.52 -182.27 -37.76
CA LEU A 38 -45.78 -182.81 -38.28
C LEU A 38 -46.73 -181.70 -38.76
N ASP A 39 -46.84 -180.61 -38.01
CA ASP A 39 -47.67 -179.47 -38.38
C ASP A 39 -47.05 -178.64 -39.51
N GLU A 40 -45.73 -178.49 -39.54
CA GLU A 40 -45.02 -177.89 -40.69
C GLU A 40 -45.34 -178.68 -41.98
N ALA A 41 -45.23 -180.02 -41.96
CA ALA A 41 -45.60 -180.86 -43.09
C ALA A 41 -47.08 -180.72 -43.50
N ARG A 42 -48.02 -180.58 -42.54
CA ARG A 42 -49.43 -180.32 -42.82
C ARG A 42 -49.65 -178.98 -43.54
N THR A 43 -48.93 -177.91 -43.14
CA THR A 43 -49.00 -176.63 -43.85
C THR A 43 -48.46 -176.73 -45.28
N GLN A 44 -47.41 -177.53 -45.51
CA GLN A 44 -46.84 -177.73 -46.86
C GLN A 44 -47.84 -178.42 -47.80
N VAL A 45 -48.58 -179.45 -47.33
CA VAL A 45 -49.63 -180.11 -48.12
C VAL A 45 -50.75 -179.14 -48.49
N SER A 46 -51.28 -178.38 -47.52
CA SER A 46 -52.32 -177.37 -47.77
C SER A 46 -51.87 -176.28 -48.78
N ASN A 47 -50.60 -175.85 -48.68
CA ASN A 47 -50.00 -174.94 -49.64
C ASN A 47 -49.84 -175.54 -51.06
N LEU A 48 -49.72 -176.87 -51.20
CA LEU A 48 -49.69 -177.53 -52.50
C LEU A 48 -51.08 -177.68 -53.09
N ASP A 49 -52.09 -178.07 -52.31
CA ASP A 49 -53.49 -178.19 -52.77
C ASP A 49 -54.03 -176.85 -53.29
N SER A 50 -53.71 -175.73 -52.61
CA SER A 50 -54.10 -174.39 -53.09
C SER A 50 -53.47 -174.03 -54.45
N LYS A 51 -52.24 -174.51 -54.73
CA LYS A 51 -51.59 -174.34 -56.05
C LYS A 51 -52.22 -175.24 -57.11
N VAL A 52 -52.58 -176.48 -56.78
CA VAL A 52 -53.27 -177.41 -57.71
C VAL A 52 -54.63 -176.84 -58.10
N LEU A 53 -55.42 -176.36 -57.13
CA LEU A 53 -56.70 -175.70 -57.39
C LEU A 53 -56.52 -174.48 -58.32
N ARG A 54 -55.56 -173.60 -58.02
CA ARG A 54 -55.26 -172.42 -58.85
C ARG A 54 -54.91 -172.80 -60.30
N LEU A 55 -53.97 -173.73 -60.49
CA LEU A 55 -53.55 -174.19 -61.81
C LEU A 55 -54.71 -174.84 -62.60
N SER A 56 -55.61 -175.55 -61.92
CA SER A 56 -56.80 -176.14 -62.56
C SER A 56 -57.77 -175.07 -63.09
N GLY A 57 -57.91 -173.93 -62.40
CA GLY A 57 -58.69 -172.78 -62.87
C GLY A 57 -58.07 -172.09 -64.08
N GLU A 58 -56.76 -171.83 -64.02
CA GLU A 58 -55.98 -171.24 -65.11
C GLU A 58 -56.04 -172.12 -66.39
N LEU A 59 -56.09 -173.45 -66.25
CA LEU A 59 -56.27 -174.41 -67.34
C LEU A 59 -57.72 -174.41 -67.90
N ALA A 60 -58.73 -174.24 -67.04
CA ALA A 60 -60.13 -174.15 -67.48
C ALA A 60 -60.44 -172.88 -68.30
N ASP A 61 -59.89 -171.73 -67.88
CA ASP A 61 -60.11 -170.45 -68.59
C ASP A 61 -59.30 -170.36 -69.89
N THR A 62 -58.10 -170.93 -69.96
CA THR A 62 -57.37 -171.06 -71.24
C THR A 62 -58.09 -171.99 -72.23
N GLN A 63 -58.76 -173.05 -71.76
CA GLN A 63 -59.64 -173.86 -72.63
C GLN A 63 -60.89 -173.13 -73.12
N ARG A 64 -61.41 -172.13 -72.39
CA ARG A 64 -62.48 -171.24 -72.91
C ARG A 64 -61.96 -170.37 -74.05
N GLN A 65 -60.80 -169.73 -73.86
CA GLN A 65 -60.17 -168.84 -74.86
C GLN A 65 -59.90 -169.56 -76.19
N LEU A 66 -59.49 -170.85 -76.16
CA LEU A 66 -59.34 -171.65 -77.38
C LEU A 66 -60.67 -171.84 -78.13
N ARG A 67 -61.76 -172.17 -77.41
CA ARG A 67 -63.09 -172.39 -78.02
C ARG A 67 -63.70 -171.13 -78.64
N GLU A 68 -63.34 -169.95 -78.16
CA GLU A 68 -63.73 -168.67 -78.76
C GLU A 68 -62.97 -168.39 -80.08
N ASN A 69 -61.77 -168.93 -80.23
CA ASN A 69 -60.94 -168.76 -81.44
C ASN A 69 -61.40 -169.67 -82.60
N ASP A 70 -61.82 -170.89 -82.30
CA ASP A 70 -62.23 -171.90 -83.31
C ASP A 70 -63.60 -171.64 -83.97
N ARG A 71 -64.37 -170.63 -83.53
CA ARG A 71 -65.69 -170.29 -84.09
C ARG A 71 -65.87 -168.78 -84.35
N PRO A 72 -65.23 -168.23 -85.39
CA PRO A 72 -65.41 -166.83 -85.79
C PRO A 72 -66.85 -166.55 -86.25
N SER A 73 -67.59 -165.81 -85.43
CA SER A 73 -68.92 -165.27 -85.73
C SER A 73 -68.92 -163.74 -85.67
N TYR A 74 -69.74 -163.10 -86.50
CA TYR A 74 -69.73 -161.64 -86.71
C TYR A 74 -69.99 -160.82 -85.43
N GLY A 75 -70.62 -161.39 -84.39
CA GLY A 75 -70.75 -160.74 -83.07
C GLY A 75 -69.40 -160.40 -82.41
N GLY A 76 -68.34 -161.16 -82.72
CA GLY A 76 -66.99 -160.91 -82.20
C GLY A 76 -66.31 -159.65 -82.75
N LEU A 77 -66.80 -159.09 -83.87
CA LEU A 77 -66.31 -157.81 -84.37
C LEU A 77 -66.72 -156.65 -83.45
N GLY A 78 -67.94 -156.68 -82.90
CA GLY A 78 -68.41 -155.69 -81.94
C GLY A 78 -67.50 -155.60 -80.72
N SER A 79 -67.22 -156.73 -80.05
CA SER A 79 -66.35 -156.76 -78.87
C SER A 79 -64.87 -156.49 -79.19
N ARG A 80 -64.43 -156.61 -80.44
CA ARG A 80 -63.07 -156.21 -80.86
C ARG A 80 -62.98 -154.72 -81.16
N VAL A 81 -64.01 -154.12 -81.77
CA VAL A 81 -64.11 -152.66 -81.96
C VAL A 81 -64.33 -151.95 -80.63
N GLU A 82 -65.14 -152.49 -79.72
CA GLU A 82 -65.30 -151.97 -78.36
C GLU A 82 -63.97 -151.99 -77.60
N ARG A 83 -63.22 -153.10 -77.64
CA ARG A 83 -61.87 -153.18 -77.06
C ARG A 83 -60.89 -152.19 -77.70
N LEU A 84 -60.97 -151.97 -79.01
CA LEU A 84 -60.14 -150.97 -79.70
C LEU A 84 -60.51 -149.55 -79.26
N LEU A 85 -61.80 -149.19 -79.30
CA LEU A 85 -62.29 -147.87 -78.89
C LEU A 85 -61.94 -147.57 -77.43
N ARG A 86 -62.14 -148.54 -76.52
CA ARG A 86 -61.78 -148.45 -75.10
C ARG A 86 -60.27 -148.39 -74.88
N SER A 87 -59.47 -149.01 -75.76
CA SER A 87 -58.02 -148.87 -75.77
C SER A 87 -57.58 -147.49 -76.25
N THR A 88 -58.21 -146.94 -77.29
CA THR A 88 -57.90 -145.59 -77.80
C THR A 88 -58.42 -144.49 -76.89
N GLU A 89 -59.56 -144.71 -76.21
CA GLU A 89 -60.09 -143.85 -75.14
C GLU A 89 -59.12 -143.85 -73.96
N LYS A 90 -58.67 -145.04 -73.51
CA LYS A 90 -57.63 -145.13 -72.48
C LYS A 90 -56.35 -144.42 -72.93
N GLN A 91 -55.85 -144.65 -74.14
CA GLN A 91 -54.66 -143.98 -74.66
C GLN A 91 -54.85 -142.45 -74.75
N ALA A 92 -56.03 -141.96 -75.12
CA ALA A 92 -56.34 -140.54 -75.12
C ALA A 92 -56.39 -139.96 -73.69
N MET A 93 -56.94 -140.69 -72.73
CA MET A 93 -56.93 -140.31 -71.31
C MET A 93 -55.52 -140.34 -70.71
N ASP A 94 -54.70 -141.35 -71.04
CA ASP A 94 -53.30 -141.48 -70.62
C ASP A 94 -52.45 -140.33 -71.21
N VAL A 95 -52.62 -140.01 -72.50
CA VAL A 95 -51.96 -138.87 -73.16
C VAL A 95 -52.44 -137.53 -72.61
N MET A 96 -53.74 -137.37 -72.31
CA MET A 96 -54.26 -136.17 -71.66
C MET A 96 -53.76 -136.03 -70.23
N ALA A 97 -53.64 -137.13 -69.47
CA ALA A 97 -53.07 -137.13 -68.13
C ALA A 97 -51.58 -136.76 -68.16
N GLN A 98 -50.83 -137.32 -69.11
CA GLN A 98 -49.43 -136.97 -69.35
C GLN A 98 -49.28 -135.48 -69.74
N ALA A 99 -50.02 -135.00 -70.74
CA ALA A 99 -49.97 -133.60 -71.16
C ALA A 99 -50.37 -132.62 -70.05
N ASN A 100 -51.32 -132.98 -69.18
CA ASN A 100 -51.67 -132.20 -67.99
C ASN A 100 -50.57 -132.25 -66.92
N ALA A 101 -49.89 -133.38 -66.74
CA ALA A 101 -48.74 -133.50 -65.83
C ALA A 101 -47.54 -132.67 -66.33
N ASP A 102 -47.22 -132.75 -67.63
CA ASP A 102 -46.16 -131.98 -68.28
C ASP A 102 -46.46 -130.48 -68.24
N ALA A 103 -47.70 -130.06 -68.53
CA ALA A 103 -48.12 -128.66 -68.40
C ALA A 103 -47.99 -128.14 -66.97
N ARG A 104 -48.39 -128.94 -65.96
CA ARG A 104 -48.21 -128.59 -64.53
C ARG A 104 -46.72 -128.52 -64.15
N ALA A 105 -45.89 -129.42 -64.67
CA ALA A 105 -44.44 -129.40 -64.44
C ALA A 105 -43.77 -128.17 -65.08
N ILE A 106 -44.20 -127.76 -66.28
CA ILE A 106 -43.75 -126.54 -66.96
C ILE A 106 -44.16 -125.31 -66.17
N VAL A 107 -45.43 -125.20 -65.74
CA VAL A 107 -45.92 -124.07 -64.93
C VAL A 107 -45.20 -124.00 -63.59
N SER A 108 -45.02 -125.13 -62.89
CA SER A 108 -44.27 -125.19 -61.63
C SER A 108 -42.81 -124.76 -61.80
N ARG A 109 -42.13 -125.23 -62.85
CA ARG A 109 -40.76 -124.82 -63.18
C ARG A 109 -40.67 -123.33 -63.51
N ALA A 110 -41.59 -122.80 -64.32
CA ALA A 110 -41.64 -121.39 -64.67
C ALA A 110 -41.93 -120.49 -63.44
N GLN A 111 -42.80 -120.93 -62.53
CA GLN A 111 -43.05 -120.26 -61.25
C GLN A 111 -41.83 -120.27 -60.34
N ALA A 112 -41.12 -121.40 -60.24
CA ALA A 112 -39.87 -121.49 -59.47
C ALA A 112 -38.78 -120.56 -60.04
N GLN A 113 -38.58 -120.58 -61.37
CA GLN A 113 -37.62 -119.69 -62.05
C GLN A 113 -37.99 -118.21 -61.91
N ALA A 114 -39.28 -117.86 -61.96
CA ALA A 114 -39.74 -116.49 -61.74
C ALA A 114 -39.54 -116.04 -60.28
N ALA A 115 -39.73 -116.92 -59.30
CA ALA A 115 -39.47 -116.64 -57.89
C ALA A 115 -37.97 -116.50 -57.60
N GLU A 116 -37.12 -117.35 -58.20
CA GLU A 116 -35.66 -117.27 -58.12
C GLU A 116 -35.14 -115.96 -58.72
N LEU A 117 -35.59 -115.60 -59.93
CA LEU A 117 -35.25 -114.34 -60.58
C LEU A 117 -35.76 -113.11 -59.80
N ALA A 118 -36.94 -113.18 -59.20
CA ALA A 118 -37.45 -112.11 -58.35
C ALA A 118 -36.59 -111.93 -57.09
N ALA A 119 -36.20 -113.03 -56.44
CA ALA A 119 -35.34 -113.00 -55.25
C ALA A 119 -33.92 -112.51 -55.56
N SER A 120 -33.33 -112.91 -56.70
CA SER A 120 -32.02 -112.40 -57.12
C SER A 120 -32.09 -110.90 -57.45
N SER A 121 -33.11 -110.47 -58.20
CA SER A 121 -33.34 -109.06 -58.56
C SER A 121 -33.58 -108.20 -57.32
N GLU A 122 -34.31 -108.69 -56.32
CA GLU A 122 -34.51 -107.99 -55.06
C GLU A 122 -33.19 -107.89 -54.26
N SER A 123 -32.41 -108.98 -54.19
CA SER A 123 -31.09 -108.98 -53.55
C SER A 123 -30.14 -107.95 -54.18
N GLU A 124 -30.07 -107.91 -55.51
CA GLU A 124 -29.27 -106.91 -56.26
C GLU A 124 -29.78 -105.47 -56.03
N ALA A 125 -31.11 -105.27 -55.97
CA ALA A 125 -31.70 -103.97 -55.65
C ALA A 125 -31.39 -103.54 -54.20
N GLN A 126 -31.43 -104.46 -53.23
CA GLN A 126 -31.07 -104.18 -51.85
C GLN A 126 -29.56 -103.88 -51.70
N GLU A 127 -28.69 -104.64 -52.39
CA GLU A 127 -27.24 -104.42 -52.36
C GLU A 127 -26.84 -103.08 -53.01
N THR A 128 -27.43 -102.75 -54.18
CA THR A 128 -27.18 -101.45 -54.84
C THR A 128 -27.70 -100.27 -54.02
N LEU A 129 -28.87 -100.40 -53.36
CA LEU A 129 -29.36 -99.40 -52.41
C LEU A 129 -28.46 -99.26 -51.18
N ALA A 130 -27.91 -100.36 -50.65
CA ALA A 130 -26.98 -100.33 -49.53
C ALA A 130 -25.65 -99.64 -49.90
N LYS A 131 -25.08 -99.97 -51.08
CA LYS A 131 -23.90 -99.31 -51.65
C LYS A 131 -24.14 -97.81 -51.86
N ALA A 132 -25.28 -97.42 -52.46
CA ALA A 132 -25.63 -96.02 -52.69
C ALA A 132 -25.82 -95.23 -51.39
N ARG A 133 -26.46 -95.82 -50.36
CA ARG A 133 -26.62 -95.21 -49.03
C ARG A 133 -25.26 -94.99 -48.36
N SER A 134 -24.39 -96.01 -48.35
CA SER A 134 -23.04 -95.94 -47.80
C SER A 134 -22.19 -94.85 -48.48
N ALA A 135 -22.21 -94.80 -49.81
CA ALA A 135 -21.50 -93.77 -50.58
C ALA A 135 -22.03 -92.35 -50.29
N ALA A 136 -23.35 -92.17 -50.18
CA ALA A 136 -23.95 -90.88 -49.84
C ALA A 136 -23.65 -90.44 -48.40
N GLU A 137 -23.54 -91.38 -47.47
CA GLU A 137 -23.13 -91.11 -46.08
C GLU A 137 -21.63 -90.77 -45.98
N GLN A 138 -20.76 -91.50 -46.68
CA GLN A 138 -19.33 -91.18 -46.79
C GLN A 138 -19.13 -89.77 -47.39
N LEU A 139 -19.83 -89.43 -48.47
CA LEU A 139 -19.77 -88.10 -49.09
C LEU A 139 -20.20 -87.00 -48.09
N ARG A 140 -21.35 -87.17 -47.41
CA ARG A 140 -21.81 -86.23 -46.38
C ARG A 140 -20.80 -86.06 -45.25
N ASN A 141 -20.22 -87.16 -44.78
CA ASN A 141 -19.23 -87.13 -43.69
C ASN A 141 -17.91 -86.49 -44.12
N ASN A 142 -17.52 -86.58 -45.39
CA ASN A 142 -16.33 -85.91 -45.93
C ASN A 142 -16.59 -84.41 -46.13
N SER A 143 -17.66 -84.03 -46.85
CA SER A 143 -18.01 -82.63 -47.07
C SER A 143 -18.31 -81.88 -45.77
N ARG A 144 -18.81 -82.57 -44.74
CA ARG A 144 -18.92 -82.00 -43.39
C ARG A 144 -17.54 -81.70 -42.78
N LYS A 145 -16.60 -82.64 -42.80
CA LYS A 145 -15.23 -82.42 -42.30
C LYS A 145 -14.51 -81.30 -43.05
N GLU A 146 -14.72 -81.22 -44.37
CA GLU A 146 -14.19 -80.14 -45.21
C GLU A 146 -14.77 -78.78 -44.83
N ALA A 147 -16.08 -78.69 -44.59
CA ALA A 147 -16.74 -77.47 -44.14
C ALA A 147 -16.35 -77.07 -42.70
N ASP A 148 -16.26 -78.04 -41.78
CA ASP A 148 -15.83 -77.83 -40.39
C ASP A 148 -14.36 -77.33 -40.37
N ALA A 149 -13.47 -77.93 -41.17
CA ALA A 149 -12.06 -77.51 -41.29
C ALA A 149 -11.90 -76.13 -41.98
N LEU A 150 -12.67 -75.85 -43.04
CA LEU A 150 -12.67 -74.53 -43.69
C LEU A 150 -13.17 -73.44 -42.72
N SER A 151 -14.18 -73.75 -41.91
CA SER A 151 -14.72 -72.84 -40.89
C SER A 151 -13.69 -72.55 -39.80
N ALA A 152 -12.98 -73.58 -39.30
CA ALA A 152 -11.92 -73.41 -38.32
C ALA A 152 -10.74 -72.57 -38.86
N ASN A 153 -10.32 -72.82 -40.11
CA ASN A 153 -9.27 -72.02 -40.76
C ASN A 153 -9.69 -70.56 -40.99
N ALA A 154 -10.96 -70.32 -41.36
CA ALA A 154 -11.52 -68.97 -41.51
C ALA A 154 -11.63 -68.23 -40.17
N GLN A 155 -11.97 -68.93 -39.08
CA GLN A 155 -11.97 -68.37 -37.73
C GLN A 155 -10.55 -68.02 -37.27
N HIS A 156 -9.60 -68.95 -37.38
CA HIS A 156 -8.23 -68.72 -36.96
C HIS A 156 -7.55 -67.57 -37.73
N THR A 157 -7.72 -67.50 -39.06
CA THR A 157 -7.18 -66.39 -39.85
C THR A 157 -7.86 -65.05 -39.55
N ALA A 158 -9.15 -65.04 -39.18
CA ALA A 158 -9.83 -63.83 -38.70
C ALA A 158 -9.29 -63.38 -37.32
N GLU A 159 -9.04 -64.32 -36.40
CA GLU A 159 -8.43 -64.04 -35.09
C GLU A 159 -7.01 -63.49 -35.24
N GLU A 160 -6.18 -64.08 -36.11
CA GLU A 160 -4.84 -63.58 -36.43
C GLU A 160 -4.87 -62.16 -37.01
N LEU A 161 -5.78 -61.89 -37.95
CA LEU A 161 -5.94 -60.57 -38.57
C LEU A 161 -6.42 -59.52 -37.57
N VAL A 162 -7.41 -59.83 -36.72
CA VAL A 162 -7.88 -58.95 -35.64
C VAL A 162 -6.74 -58.68 -34.66
N SER A 163 -6.08 -59.73 -34.16
CA SER A 163 -4.98 -59.60 -33.20
C SER A 163 -3.79 -58.82 -33.78
N SER A 164 -3.55 -58.91 -35.08
CA SER A 164 -2.54 -58.10 -35.79
C SER A 164 -2.96 -56.63 -35.90
N ALA A 165 -4.22 -56.36 -36.27
CA ALA A 165 -4.78 -55.02 -36.35
C ALA A 165 -4.85 -54.32 -34.99
N GLU A 166 -5.14 -55.05 -33.90
CA GLU A 166 -5.09 -54.55 -32.53
C GLU A 166 -3.67 -54.14 -32.12
N ARG A 167 -2.68 -55.01 -32.36
CA ARG A 167 -1.25 -54.68 -32.11
C ARG A 167 -0.79 -53.44 -32.87
N GLU A 168 -1.19 -53.31 -34.14
CA GLU A 168 -0.83 -52.15 -34.95
C GLU A 168 -1.57 -50.88 -34.51
N ALA A 169 -2.85 -50.99 -34.15
CA ALA A 169 -3.61 -49.87 -33.59
C ALA A 169 -3.01 -49.37 -32.27
N ASP A 170 -2.56 -50.26 -31.38
CA ASP A 170 -1.88 -49.90 -30.14
C ASP A 170 -0.46 -49.37 -30.39
N ARG A 171 0.27 -49.87 -31.40
CA ARG A 171 1.54 -49.28 -31.85
C ARG A 171 1.36 -47.84 -32.34
N VAL A 172 0.34 -47.58 -33.16
CA VAL A 172 0.01 -46.24 -33.67
C VAL A 172 -0.45 -45.32 -32.53
N ARG A 173 -1.27 -45.81 -31.59
CA ARG A 173 -1.66 -45.05 -30.37
C ARG A 173 -0.43 -44.68 -29.55
N ALA A 174 0.48 -45.62 -29.28
CA ALA A 174 1.69 -45.39 -28.50
C ALA A 174 2.60 -44.33 -29.15
N LEU A 175 2.80 -44.42 -30.47
CA LEU A 175 3.54 -43.41 -31.24
C LEU A 175 2.88 -42.04 -31.13
N ALA A 176 1.58 -41.92 -31.40
CA ALA A 176 0.85 -40.65 -31.32
C ALA A 176 0.86 -40.05 -29.90
N THR A 177 0.79 -40.87 -28.84
CA THR A 177 0.93 -40.38 -27.46
C THR A 177 2.36 -39.90 -27.16
N ASN A 178 3.38 -40.60 -27.66
CA ASN A 178 4.79 -40.23 -27.46
C ASN A 178 5.13 -38.93 -28.21
N GLU A 179 4.72 -38.81 -29.48
CA GLU A 179 4.84 -37.58 -30.28
C GLU A 179 4.11 -36.42 -29.61
N SER A 180 2.87 -36.63 -29.16
CA SER A 180 2.09 -35.62 -28.43
C SER A 180 2.75 -35.21 -27.10
N SER A 181 3.47 -36.11 -26.42
CA SER A 181 4.23 -35.77 -25.22
C SER A 181 5.51 -34.98 -25.54
N THR A 182 6.23 -35.38 -26.60
CA THR A 182 7.44 -34.70 -27.10
C THR A 182 7.14 -33.28 -27.54
N LEU A 183 6.11 -33.08 -28.36
CA LEU A 183 5.66 -31.77 -28.82
C LEU A 183 5.21 -30.87 -27.67
N ARG A 184 4.53 -31.41 -26.64
CA ARG A 184 4.19 -30.66 -25.42
C ARG A 184 5.44 -30.27 -24.63
N SER A 185 6.44 -31.14 -24.54
CA SER A 185 7.70 -30.83 -23.84
C SER A 185 8.53 -29.78 -24.59
N GLN A 186 8.59 -29.85 -25.92
CA GLN A 186 9.26 -28.88 -26.78
C GLN A 186 8.59 -27.51 -26.67
N THR A 187 7.28 -27.43 -26.93
CA THR A 187 6.53 -26.16 -26.84
C THR A 187 6.52 -25.57 -25.43
N ALA A 188 6.52 -26.38 -24.36
CA ALA A 188 6.68 -25.88 -22.99
C ALA A 188 8.06 -25.22 -22.78
N HIS A 189 9.13 -25.84 -23.28
CA HIS A 189 10.49 -25.32 -23.16
C HIS A 189 10.72 -24.08 -24.06
N GLU A 190 10.14 -24.05 -25.26
CA GLU A 190 10.11 -22.87 -26.14
C GLU A 190 9.39 -21.69 -25.46
N ILE A 191 8.25 -21.94 -24.79
CA ILE A 191 7.52 -20.92 -24.02
C ILE A 191 8.34 -20.43 -22.81
N GLU A 192 9.08 -21.32 -22.14
CA GLU A 192 9.98 -20.95 -21.04
C GLU A 192 11.18 -20.12 -21.52
N HIS A 193 11.81 -20.52 -22.63
CA HIS A 193 12.88 -19.76 -23.28
C HIS A 193 12.41 -18.38 -23.74
N MET A 194 11.25 -18.28 -24.40
CA MET A 194 10.68 -16.99 -24.82
C MET A 194 10.36 -16.08 -23.63
N LYS A 195 9.86 -16.65 -22.51
CA LYS A 195 9.66 -15.87 -21.28
C LYS A 195 10.97 -15.38 -20.69
N ALA A 196 11.99 -16.24 -20.57
CA ALA A 196 13.30 -15.85 -20.05
C ALA A 196 13.94 -14.74 -20.91
N GLY A 197 13.78 -14.80 -22.24
CA GLY A 197 14.19 -13.72 -23.15
C GLY A 197 13.44 -12.41 -22.87
N LEU A 198 12.10 -12.45 -22.82
CA LEU A 198 11.28 -11.26 -22.55
C LEU A 198 11.52 -10.67 -21.15
N ASP A 199 11.73 -11.50 -20.13
CA ASP A 199 12.04 -11.05 -18.77
C ASP A 199 13.45 -10.41 -18.70
N ALA A 200 14.41 -10.88 -19.50
CA ALA A 200 15.72 -10.24 -19.67
C ALA A 200 15.61 -8.90 -20.42
N GLU A 201 14.92 -8.86 -21.57
CA GLU A 201 14.65 -7.62 -22.32
C GLU A 201 13.93 -6.57 -21.44
N LEU A 202 12.97 -7.01 -20.61
CA LEU A 202 12.28 -6.15 -19.65
C LEU A 202 13.16 -5.73 -18.46
N ALA A 203 14.22 -6.48 -18.12
CA ALA A 203 15.20 -6.05 -17.13
C ALA A 203 16.17 -5.01 -17.74
N ASP A 204 16.69 -5.28 -18.94
CA ASP A 204 17.58 -4.37 -19.67
C ASP A 204 16.89 -3.03 -19.94
N MET A 205 15.67 -3.03 -20.47
CA MET A 205 14.88 -1.81 -20.70
C MET A 205 14.58 -1.03 -19.40
N ARG A 206 14.38 -1.72 -18.27
CA ARG A 206 14.23 -1.06 -16.95
C ARG A 206 15.54 -0.42 -16.49
N THR A 207 16.67 -1.11 -16.65
CA THR A 207 17.97 -0.55 -16.25
C THR A 207 18.41 0.61 -17.14
N SER A 208 18.16 0.56 -18.46
CA SER A 208 18.39 1.69 -19.36
C SER A 208 17.54 2.89 -18.97
N THR A 209 16.22 2.72 -18.83
CA THR A 209 15.33 3.83 -18.46
C THR A 209 15.58 4.37 -17.05
N GLU A 210 16.04 3.56 -16.10
CA GLU A 210 16.48 4.04 -14.78
C GLU A 210 17.82 4.79 -14.83
N GLN A 211 18.76 4.36 -15.69
CA GLN A 211 20.01 5.11 -15.96
C GLN A 211 19.73 6.44 -16.65
N GLU A 212 18.88 6.48 -17.68
CA GLU A 212 18.44 7.70 -18.39
C GLU A 212 17.72 8.67 -17.44
N MET A 213 16.85 8.15 -16.56
CA MET A 213 16.20 8.95 -15.51
C MET A 213 17.16 9.36 -14.39
N SER A 214 18.32 8.73 -14.25
CA SER A 214 19.38 9.12 -13.32
C SER A 214 20.27 10.23 -13.90
N THR A 215 20.70 10.09 -15.17
CA THR A 215 21.47 11.12 -15.87
C THR A 215 20.67 12.42 -16.02
N LEU A 216 19.40 12.33 -16.46
CA LEU A 216 18.53 13.50 -16.61
C LEU A 216 18.29 14.22 -15.26
N ARG A 217 18.17 13.48 -14.15
CA ARG A 217 18.09 14.08 -12.80
C ARG A 217 19.40 14.78 -12.42
N ALA A 218 20.55 14.13 -12.64
CA ALA A 218 21.84 14.73 -12.34
C ALA A 218 22.15 15.97 -13.21
N GLU A 219 21.69 15.98 -14.47
CA GLU A 219 21.81 17.13 -15.37
C GLU A 219 20.89 18.28 -14.95
N THR A 220 19.61 18.00 -14.67
CA THR A 220 18.67 19.03 -14.18
C THR A 220 19.06 19.57 -12.81
N GLU A 221 19.64 18.76 -11.92
CA GLU A 221 20.18 19.23 -10.64
C GLU A 221 21.42 20.13 -10.82
N ARG A 222 22.36 19.76 -11.70
CA ARG A 222 23.50 20.63 -12.06
C ARG A 222 23.03 21.96 -12.63
N GLU A 223 22.06 21.94 -13.53
CA GLU A 223 21.51 23.15 -14.17
C GLU A 223 20.75 24.04 -13.17
N VAL A 224 19.92 23.47 -12.30
CA VAL A 224 19.26 24.21 -11.21
C VAL A 224 20.29 24.82 -10.25
N ASN A 225 21.38 24.12 -9.96
CA ASN A 225 22.45 24.65 -9.11
C ASN A 225 23.27 25.74 -9.83
N ARG A 226 23.54 25.61 -11.13
CA ARG A 226 24.19 26.65 -11.96
C ARG A 226 23.38 27.94 -12.00
N LEU A 227 22.08 27.83 -12.32
CA LEU A 227 21.16 28.98 -12.33
C LEU A 227 21.00 29.61 -10.93
N ARG A 228 21.09 28.82 -9.86
CA ARG A 228 21.12 29.33 -8.48
C ARG A 228 22.43 30.06 -8.15
N THR A 229 23.60 29.59 -8.60
CA THR A 229 24.86 30.33 -8.38
C THR A 229 24.85 31.64 -9.15
N GLU A 230 24.44 31.62 -10.42
CA GLU A 230 24.34 32.82 -11.28
C GLU A 230 23.38 33.85 -10.69
N ALA A 231 22.15 33.47 -10.31
CA ALA A 231 21.20 34.39 -9.68
C ALA A 231 21.68 34.94 -8.32
N ASN A 232 22.45 34.16 -7.54
CA ASN A 232 23.05 34.66 -6.29
C ASN A 232 24.20 35.64 -6.55
N GLU A 233 25.00 35.41 -7.60
CA GLU A 233 26.08 36.31 -8.03
C GLU A 233 25.51 37.62 -8.60
N GLU A 234 24.44 37.57 -9.40
CA GLU A 234 23.70 38.75 -9.86
C GLU A 234 23.13 39.56 -8.68
N VAL A 235 22.47 38.91 -7.72
CA VAL A 235 21.94 39.58 -6.52
C VAL A 235 23.05 40.15 -5.66
N ALA A 236 24.21 39.49 -5.55
CA ALA A 236 25.38 40.02 -4.86
C ALA A 236 25.99 41.23 -5.59
N ALA A 237 26.08 41.18 -6.92
CA ALA A 237 26.58 42.28 -7.75
C ALA A 237 25.66 43.51 -7.68
N LEU A 238 24.34 43.32 -7.76
CA LEU A 238 23.34 44.38 -7.61
C LEU A 238 23.39 45.01 -6.21
N ARG A 239 23.51 44.20 -5.15
CA ARG A 239 23.71 44.70 -3.77
C ARG A 239 25.03 45.47 -3.63
N ALA A 240 26.10 45.02 -4.27
CA ALA A 240 27.38 45.72 -4.27
C ALA A 240 27.33 47.03 -5.09
N ALA A 241 26.55 47.11 -6.15
CA ALA A 241 26.30 48.35 -6.90
C ALA A 241 25.50 49.35 -6.05
N ALA A 242 24.34 48.94 -5.54
CA ALA A 242 23.49 49.79 -4.69
C ALA A 242 24.22 50.26 -3.41
N ASN A 243 25.06 49.41 -2.80
CA ASN A 243 25.89 49.84 -1.67
C ASN A 243 26.94 50.89 -2.06
N ARG A 244 27.53 50.82 -3.27
CA ARG A 244 28.45 51.85 -3.78
C ARG A 244 27.74 53.17 -4.03
N GLU A 245 26.57 53.13 -4.65
CA GLU A 245 25.72 54.31 -4.85
C GLU A 245 25.31 54.95 -3.52
N VAL A 246 24.95 54.14 -2.52
CA VAL A 246 24.66 54.63 -1.16
C VAL A 246 25.90 55.19 -0.46
N THR A 247 27.12 54.72 -0.75
CA THR A 247 28.35 55.36 -0.25
C THR A 247 28.66 56.66 -0.98
N THR A 248 28.57 56.73 -2.32
CA THR A 248 28.85 57.99 -3.05
C THR A 248 27.82 59.07 -2.69
N MET A 249 26.53 58.75 -2.64
CA MET A 249 25.49 59.69 -2.19
C MET A 249 25.69 60.15 -0.74
N ARG A 250 26.35 59.36 0.12
CA ARG A 250 26.71 59.76 1.49
C ARG A 250 27.98 60.61 1.54
N GLU A 251 28.97 60.33 0.71
CA GLU A 251 30.21 61.11 0.58
C GLU A 251 29.91 62.49 -0.04
N GLU A 252 29.05 62.53 -1.06
CA GLU A 252 28.49 63.74 -1.66
C GLU A 252 27.70 64.55 -0.64
N ALA A 253 26.69 63.96 0.02
CA ALA A 253 25.91 64.66 1.04
C ALA A 253 26.73 65.07 2.28
N ALA A 254 27.82 64.36 2.61
CA ALA A 254 28.75 64.77 3.67
C ALA A 254 29.65 65.93 3.21
N SER A 255 30.08 65.94 1.95
CA SER A 255 30.82 67.03 1.32
C SER A 255 29.98 68.31 1.23
N GLU A 256 28.72 68.20 0.79
CA GLU A 256 27.74 69.30 0.78
C GLU A 256 27.48 69.86 2.17
N ARG A 257 27.29 68.99 3.18
CA ARG A 257 27.16 69.41 4.58
C ARG A 257 28.42 70.10 5.10
N ALA A 258 29.61 69.56 4.82
CA ALA A 258 30.87 70.17 5.22
C ALA A 258 31.11 71.53 4.53
N ALA A 259 30.68 71.68 3.28
CA ALA A 259 30.71 72.95 2.55
C ALA A 259 29.72 73.96 3.15
N ALA A 260 28.49 73.54 3.46
CA ALA A 260 27.49 74.38 4.11
C ALA A 260 27.91 74.79 5.54
N ASP A 261 28.48 73.87 6.33
CA ASP A 261 29.05 74.15 7.66
C ASP A 261 30.24 75.13 7.55
N ALA A 262 31.09 74.98 6.54
CA ALA A 262 32.20 75.89 6.29
C ALA A 262 31.72 77.28 5.82
N GLU A 263 30.65 77.36 5.02
CA GLU A 263 30.04 78.63 4.65
C GLU A 263 29.36 79.29 5.85
N ALA A 264 28.57 78.56 6.64
CA ALA A 264 27.93 79.05 7.87
C ALA A 264 28.96 79.54 8.89
N ARG A 265 30.10 78.84 9.04
CA ARG A 265 31.25 79.31 9.82
C ARG A 265 31.82 80.60 9.26
N ARG A 266 32.08 80.70 7.96
CA ARG A 266 32.58 81.94 7.35
C ARG A 266 31.59 83.10 7.46
N GLN A 267 30.28 82.85 7.38
CA GLN A 267 29.25 83.85 7.63
C GLN A 267 29.28 84.29 9.12
N THR A 268 29.47 83.36 10.05
CA THR A 268 29.59 83.65 11.49
C THR A 268 30.89 84.38 11.81
N GLU A 269 32.03 83.97 11.24
CA GLU A 269 33.33 84.65 11.34
C GLU A 269 33.24 86.08 10.80
N ASN A 270 32.59 86.28 9.64
CA ASN A 270 32.31 87.61 9.12
C ASN A 270 31.43 88.42 10.08
N MET A 271 30.35 87.84 10.63
CA MET A 271 29.47 88.51 11.60
C MET A 271 30.18 88.85 12.92
N VAL A 272 31.09 87.99 13.38
CA VAL A 272 31.95 88.22 14.55
C VAL A 272 32.94 89.34 14.25
N ALA A 273 33.64 89.32 13.12
CA ALA A 273 34.54 90.40 12.72
C ALA A 273 33.79 91.74 12.53
N ASP A 274 32.55 91.72 12.03
CA ASP A 274 31.68 92.89 11.97
C ASP A 274 31.27 93.38 13.36
N ALA A 275 31.01 92.47 14.30
CA ALA A 275 30.67 92.78 15.68
C ALA A 275 31.89 93.28 16.48
N GLU A 276 33.06 92.69 16.31
CA GLU A 276 34.35 93.12 16.85
C GLU A 276 34.74 94.50 16.31
N SER A 277 34.57 94.73 15.01
CA SER A 277 34.76 96.05 14.38
C SER A 277 33.82 97.10 14.99
N ARG A 278 32.54 96.77 15.18
CA ARG A 278 31.56 97.64 15.87
C ARG A 278 31.89 97.83 17.35
N ALA A 279 32.44 96.82 18.02
CA ALA A 279 32.86 96.87 19.42
C ALA A 279 34.11 97.74 19.58
N GLU A 280 35.14 97.57 18.75
CA GLU A 280 36.29 98.48 18.67
C GLU A 280 35.84 99.92 18.40
N ASP A 281 34.90 100.15 17.49
CA ASP A 281 34.38 101.48 17.21
C ASP A 281 33.59 102.06 18.39
N ALA A 282 32.89 101.22 19.17
CA ALA A 282 32.25 101.60 20.42
C ALA A 282 33.27 101.89 21.55
N GLU A 283 34.32 101.07 21.68
CA GLU A 283 35.43 101.27 22.62
C GLU A 283 36.21 102.53 22.30
N ARG A 284 36.53 102.80 21.03
CA ARG A 284 37.15 104.05 20.58
C ARG A 284 36.26 105.25 20.93
N ARG A 285 34.94 105.15 20.76
CA ARG A 285 33.98 106.18 21.19
C ARG A 285 33.95 106.33 22.71
N LEU A 286 34.02 105.25 23.49
CA LEU A 286 34.09 105.25 24.95
C LEU A 286 35.41 105.83 25.48
N VAL A 287 36.54 105.55 24.82
CA VAL A 287 37.86 106.14 25.12
C VAL A 287 37.84 107.64 24.82
N ILE A 288 37.28 108.07 23.69
CA ILE A 288 37.12 109.49 23.37
C ILE A 288 36.15 110.17 24.37
N ALA A 289 35.06 109.51 24.78
CA ALA A 289 34.11 110.02 25.75
C ALA A 289 34.73 110.14 27.16
N THR A 290 35.48 109.13 27.61
CA THR A 290 36.18 109.16 28.90
C THR A 290 37.35 110.15 28.90
N GLN A 291 38.10 110.28 27.81
CA GLN A 291 39.12 111.35 27.66
C GLN A 291 38.48 112.75 27.73
N ARG A 292 37.29 112.94 27.14
CA ARG A 292 36.53 114.20 27.28
C ARG A 292 36.04 114.41 28.72
N ALA A 293 35.58 113.36 29.39
CA ALA A 293 35.14 113.43 30.79
C ALA A 293 36.31 113.72 31.75
N THR A 294 37.49 113.12 31.55
CA THR A 294 38.69 113.44 32.35
C THR A 294 39.21 114.83 32.05
N ALA A 295 39.21 115.28 30.78
CA ALA A 295 39.56 116.66 30.43
C ALA A 295 38.61 117.70 31.07
N LEU A 296 37.30 117.44 31.10
CA LEU A 296 36.30 118.25 31.78
C LEU A 296 36.46 118.21 33.31
N THR A 297 36.84 117.06 33.87
CA THR A 297 37.15 116.90 35.30
C THR A 297 38.44 117.63 35.67
N GLU A 298 39.44 117.70 34.80
CA GLU A 298 40.62 118.53 35.02
C GLU A 298 40.35 120.02 34.81
N SER A 299 39.55 120.43 33.82
CA SER A 299 39.24 121.85 33.61
C SER A 299 38.46 122.41 34.79
N SER A 300 37.42 121.70 35.24
CA SER A 300 36.64 122.07 36.43
C SER A 300 37.49 122.04 37.72
N LYS A 301 38.46 121.13 37.87
CA LYS A 301 39.45 121.18 38.97
C LYS A 301 40.37 122.40 38.88
N ARG A 302 40.81 122.80 37.68
CA ARG A 302 41.62 124.02 37.47
C ARG A 302 40.81 125.29 37.76
N GLU A 303 39.57 125.35 37.29
CA GLU A 303 38.62 126.44 37.56
C GLU A 303 38.25 126.56 39.04
N ALA A 304 38.12 125.43 39.75
CA ALA A 304 37.93 125.42 41.19
C ALA A 304 39.19 125.94 41.93
N ALA A 305 40.38 125.55 41.48
CA ALA A 305 41.63 126.02 42.06
C ALA A 305 41.85 127.53 41.85
N THR A 306 41.52 128.08 40.68
CA THR A 306 41.57 129.55 40.47
C THR A 306 40.56 130.27 41.34
N ARG A 307 39.29 129.82 41.39
CA ARG A 307 38.28 130.47 42.26
C ARG A 307 38.67 130.47 43.75
N ILE A 308 39.36 129.42 44.22
CA ILE A 308 39.90 129.39 45.58
C ILE A 308 41.00 130.45 45.76
N ALA A 309 41.94 130.55 44.81
CA ALA A 309 43.00 131.57 44.85
C ALA A 309 42.43 133.00 44.77
N ASP A 310 41.46 133.25 43.89
CA ASP A 310 40.78 134.54 43.74
C ASP A 310 40.12 134.95 45.08
N SER A 311 39.38 134.02 45.71
CA SER A 311 38.73 134.26 47.02
C SER A 311 39.70 134.48 48.19
N GLN A 312 40.91 133.94 48.10
CA GLN A 312 41.98 134.19 49.08
C GLN A 312 42.57 135.59 48.88
N HIS A 313 42.70 136.04 47.63
CA HIS A 313 43.21 137.37 47.32
C HIS A 313 42.25 138.49 47.78
N GLU A 314 40.94 138.36 47.50
CA GLU A 314 39.92 139.30 48.00
C GLU A 314 39.90 139.38 49.54
N ALA A 315 40.12 138.25 50.24
CA ALA A 315 40.19 138.20 51.69
C ALA A 315 41.44 138.92 52.25
N GLU A 316 42.59 138.86 51.55
CA GLU A 316 43.79 139.59 51.94
C GLU A 316 43.66 141.10 51.73
N GLU A 317 43.01 141.55 50.65
CA GLU A 317 42.72 142.98 50.43
C GLU A 317 41.76 143.56 51.47
N LEU A 318 40.70 142.83 51.84
CA LEU A 318 39.82 143.24 52.95
C LEU A 318 40.55 143.36 54.29
N LEU A 319 41.53 142.47 54.54
CA LEU A 319 42.35 142.49 55.75
C LEU A 319 43.49 143.53 55.72
N SER A 320 43.87 144.08 54.57
CA SER A 320 44.80 145.22 54.49
C SER A 320 44.05 146.54 54.73
N ALA A 321 42.95 146.77 54.02
CA ALA A 321 42.11 147.97 54.15
C ALA A 321 41.62 148.20 55.59
N ALA A 322 41.17 147.13 56.27
CA ALA A 322 40.73 147.20 57.67
C ALA A 322 41.85 147.61 58.66
N ARG A 323 43.12 147.30 58.36
CA ARG A 323 44.27 147.67 59.20
C ARG A 323 44.61 149.16 59.04
N GLU A 324 44.57 149.69 57.83
CA GLU A 324 44.84 151.11 57.55
C GLU A 324 43.80 152.04 58.18
N GLU A 325 42.51 151.69 58.07
CA GLU A 325 41.41 152.44 58.69
C GLU A 325 41.59 152.50 60.23
N ALA A 326 41.92 151.36 60.84
CA ALA A 326 42.25 151.25 62.26
C ALA A 326 43.56 151.97 62.66
N GLN A 327 44.39 152.38 61.70
CA GLN A 327 45.60 153.18 61.93
C GLN A 327 45.29 154.68 61.86
N ARG A 328 44.51 155.12 60.86
CA ARG A 328 44.01 156.51 60.73
C ARG A 328 43.23 156.96 61.98
N ILE A 329 42.33 156.12 62.50
CA ILE A 329 41.54 156.44 63.71
C ILE A 329 42.44 156.68 64.94
N ARG A 330 43.51 155.88 65.13
CA ARG A 330 44.43 156.03 66.28
C ARG A 330 45.27 157.30 66.18
N GLN A 331 45.74 157.66 64.99
CA GLN A 331 46.49 158.92 64.78
C GLN A 331 45.60 160.16 65.03
N ALA A 332 44.35 160.14 64.56
CA ALA A 332 43.38 161.21 64.78
C ALA A 332 42.93 161.39 66.25
N ALA A 333 43.08 160.35 67.08
CA ALA A 333 42.85 160.44 68.52
C ALA A 333 44.04 161.06 69.27
N ALA A 334 45.28 160.67 68.90
CA ALA A 334 46.50 161.15 69.55
C ALA A 334 46.69 162.68 69.40
N THR A 335 46.45 163.24 68.22
CA THR A 335 46.57 164.69 67.97
C THR A 335 45.56 165.51 68.77
N LYS A 336 44.34 164.99 68.97
CA LYS A 336 43.29 165.64 69.79
C LYS A 336 43.56 165.56 71.30
N ALA A 337 44.33 164.58 71.76
CA ALA A 337 44.78 164.51 73.15
C ALA A 337 45.86 165.57 73.43
N ALA A 338 46.86 165.68 72.57
CA ALA A 338 47.98 166.62 72.73
C ALA A 338 47.56 168.10 72.72
N ALA A 339 46.51 168.46 71.96
CA ALA A 339 45.97 169.81 71.96
C ALA A 339 45.39 170.22 73.33
N ARG A 340 44.66 169.32 74.00
CA ARG A 340 44.00 169.60 75.28
C ARG A 340 44.95 169.69 76.47
N THR A 341 46.12 169.06 76.40
CA THR A 341 47.16 169.25 77.42
C THR A 341 47.80 170.64 77.32
N ALA A 342 48.00 171.16 76.11
CA ALA A 342 48.58 172.50 75.92
C ALA A 342 47.69 173.62 76.47
N GLU A 343 46.37 173.56 76.24
CA GLU A 343 45.40 174.53 76.83
C GLU A 343 45.38 174.47 78.37
N ALA A 344 45.61 173.30 78.98
CA ALA A 344 45.59 173.14 80.42
C ALA A 344 46.80 173.78 81.11
N ASP A 345 48.00 173.62 80.55
CA ASP A 345 49.24 174.14 81.15
C ASP A 345 49.30 175.68 81.12
N GLU A 346 48.79 176.34 80.07
CA GLU A 346 48.77 177.80 79.97
C GLU A 346 47.81 178.45 81.01
N HIS A 347 46.70 177.78 81.33
CA HIS A 347 45.79 178.21 82.40
C HIS A 347 46.41 178.10 83.81
N VAL A 348 47.34 177.16 84.04
CA VAL A 348 48.07 177.05 85.33
C VAL A 348 49.04 178.20 85.51
N ALA A 349 49.80 178.56 84.48
CA ALA A 349 50.76 179.66 84.52
C ALA A 349 50.09 181.02 84.85
N SER A 350 48.90 181.26 84.30
CA SER A 350 48.10 182.48 84.51
C SER A 350 47.67 182.70 85.97
N LEU A 351 47.47 181.62 86.73
CA LEU A 351 47.06 181.68 88.14
C LEU A 351 48.22 181.93 89.09
N GLN A 352 49.42 181.39 88.82
CA GLN A 352 50.57 181.55 89.71
C GLN A 352 51.05 183.02 89.78
N ALA A 353 51.07 183.73 88.66
CA ALA A 353 51.45 185.14 88.61
C ALA A 353 50.54 186.08 89.44
N GLN A 354 49.33 185.63 89.79
CA GLN A 354 48.38 186.39 90.61
C GLN A 354 48.62 186.21 92.12
N CYS A 355 49.33 185.16 92.54
CA CYS A 355 49.62 184.89 93.95
C CYS A 355 50.76 185.77 94.49
N ASP A 356 51.81 186.01 93.70
CA ASP A 356 52.98 186.79 94.12
C ASP A 356 52.59 188.26 94.44
N ALA A 357 51.69 188.84 93.65
CA ALA A 357 51.18 190.20 93.83
C ALA A 357 50.42 190.40 95.16
N LEU A 358 49.84 189.33 95.72
CA LEU A 358 49.03 189.38 96.94
C LEU A 358 49.85 189.21 98.23
N THR A 359 51.12 188.80 98.12
CA THR A 359 51.94 188.39 99.28
C THR A 359 52.65 189.57 99.96
N SER A 360 53.12 190.57 99.19
CA SER A 360 53.98 191.65 99.72
C SER A 360 53.24 192.84 100.36
N TYR A 361 51.94 193.04 100.05
CA TYR A 361 51.17 194.17 100.63
C TYR A 361 50.75 193.95 102.10
N LEU A 362 51.00 192.76 102.67
CA LEU A 362 50.54 192.40 104.02
C LEU A 362 51.66 192.35 105.08
N ASP A 363 52.94 192.37 104.70
CA ASP A 363 54.05 192.44 105.67
C ASP A 363 54.23 193.87 106.23
N ASP A 364 53.99 194.90 105.41
CA ASP A 364 54.11 196.32 105.80
C ASP A 364 53.08 196.73 106.89
N MET A 365 51.99 195.96 107.02
CA MET A 365 50.97 196.12 108.07
C MET A 365 51.22 195.26 109.32
N ARG A 366 52.27 194.41 109.35
CA ARG A 366 52.54 193.48 110.47
C ARG A 366 53.57 193.99 111.49
N ALA A 367 54.00 195.25 111.35
CA ALA A 367 54.97 195.90 112.24
C ALA A 367 54.40 196.41 113.59
N MET A 368 53.13 196.14 113.94
CA MET A 368 52.56 196.56 115.22
C MET A 368 51.71 195.49 115.95
N LEU A 369 52.09 195.28 117.22
CA LEU A 369 51.33 194.67 118.32
C LEU A 369 51.07 193.15 118.25
N ALA A 370 51.89 192.43 119.02
CA ALA A 370 51.85 190.99 119.32
C ALA A 370 51.04 190.70 120.62
N PRO A 371 51.07 189.49 121.23
CA PRO A 371 51.55 188.17 120.79
C PRO A 371 50.49 187.04 120.98
N ASN A 372 50.92 185.77 120.84
CA ASN A 372 50.19 184.53 121.22
C ASN A 372 48.89 184.24 120.41
N GLU A 373 48.31 183.03 120.36
CA GLU A 373 48.77 181.64 120.53
C GLU A 373 47.74 180.69 119.85
N SER A 374 48.16 179.46 119.50
CA SER A 374 47.37 178.20 119.49
C SER A 374 46.03 178.04 118.73
N GLY A 375 45.84 176.87 118.09
CA GLY A 375 44.52 176.24 117.86
C GLY A 375 43.99 176.18 116.41
N LEU A 376 43.13 175.23 115.98
CA LEU A 376 43.09 173.75 116.04
C LEU A 376 41.76 173.23 115.39
N VAL A 377 41.80 172.13 114.60
CA VAL A 377 40.79 171.01 114.55
C VAL A 377 39.36 171.18 113.94
N LEU A 378 39.09 170.41 112.84
CA LEU A 378 37.91 169.55 112.47
C LEU A 378 36.43 170.00 112.69
N SER A 379 35.44 169.82 111.77
CA SER A 379 34.78 168.52 111.40
C SER A 379 33.42 168.67 110.63
N ASN A 380 32.98 167.59 109.92
CA ASN A 380 31.60 167.20 109.45
C ASN A 380 30.90 168.12 108.38
N ILE A 381 29.82 167.78 107.61
CA ILE A 381 28.64 166.85 107.61
C ILE A 381 28.26 166.57 106.09
N MET A 382 27.32 165.72 105.60
CA MET A 382 26.97 164.27 105.70
C MET A 382 25.62 164.00 104.93
N GLU A 383 25.36 162.79 104.38
CA GLU A 383 24.07 162.30 103.79
C GLU A 383 23.53 162.99 102.50
N ALA A 384 22.52 162.57 101.68
CA ALA A 384 21.59 161.40 101.50
C ALA A 384 21.01 161.44 100.03
N ALA A 385 20.10 160.62 99.43
CA ALA A 385 19.61 159.22 99.55
C ALA A 385 18.60 158.82 98.40
N GLY A 386 18.65 157.59 97.86
CA GLY A 386 17.52 156.84 97.21
C GLY A 386 17.13 157.12 95.73
N LEU A 387 16.16 156.41 95.07
CA LEU A 387 15.67 155.00 95.17
C LEU A 387 14.56 154.70 94.09
N LYS A 388 14.72 153.66 93.24
CA LYS A 388 13.66 152.94 92.44
C LYS A 388 12.84 153.72 91.35
N PRO A 389 12.17 153.03 90.38
CA PRO A 389 12.54 151.78 89.69
C PRO A 389 12.18 151.75 88.17
N ALA A 390 12.37 150.56 87.59
CA ALA A 390 11.71 149.97 86.39
C ALA A 390 12.39 150.17 85.01
N PRO A 391 12.34 149.15 84.11
CA PRO A 391 13.44 148.93 83.16
C PRO A 391 13.03 148.82 81.68
N VAL A 392 14.01 149.03 80.80
CA VAL A 392 14.00 148.49 79.43
C VAL A 392 15.32 147.73 79.25
N ALA A 393 15.33 146.46 79.67
CA ALA A 393 16.55 145.67 79.80
C ALA A 393 16.72 144.65 78.65
N ALA A 394 17.72 144.93 77.81
CA ALA A 394 18.71 143.98 77.34
C ALA A 394 18.36 142.83 76.34
N GLN A 395 19.41 142.52 75.56
CA GLN A 395 19.78 141.22 74.97
C GLN A 395 19.27 140.78 73.59
N ARG A 396 20.28 140.27 72.87
CA ARG A 396 20.38 139.63 71.55
C ARG A 396 19.32 138.56 71.25
N PRO A 397 18.94 138.34 69.97
CA PRO A 397 18.53 137.03 69.51
C PRO A 397 19.77 136.14 69.27
N ALA A 398 20.10 135.22 70.20
CA ALA A 398 21.20 134.25 70.03
C ALA A 398 21.23 133.08 71.06
N TRP A 399 20.46 132.01 70.83
CA TRP A 399 20.70 130.58 71.18
C TRP A 399 19.50 129.76 70.63
N MET A 400 19.54 128.52 70.13
CA MET A 400 20.39 127.30 70.24
C MET A 400 19.97 126.29 71.32
N ASP A 401 20.03 125.00 70.92
CA ASP A 401 19.84 123.73 71.65
C ASP A 401 18.43 123.52 72.25
N GLU A 402 17.87 122.31 72.41
CA GLU A 402 18.34 120.90 72.40
C GLU A 402 17.37 120.01 71.55
N VAL A 403 17.56 118.71 71.19
CA VAL A 403 18.58 117.63 71.37
C VAL A 403 18.43 116.55 70.26
N ALA A 404 19.40 115.60 70.20
CA ALA A 404 19.40 114.30 69.48
C ALA A 404 19.50 114.36 67.93
N GLU A 405 20.57 113.87 67.30
CA GLU A 405 20.88 112.44 67.00
C GLU A 405 19.79 111.78 66.13
N GLY A 406 20.05 111.04 65.06
CA GLY A 406 21.24 110.44 64.43
C GLY A 406 20.68 109.29 63.54
N GLY A 407 21.18 108.87 62.38
CA GLY A 407 22.54 108.69 61.88
C GLY A 407 22.61 107.31 61.21
N ASP A 408 23.57 107.07 60.30
CA ASP A 408 23.92 105.77 59.68
C ASP A 408 23.07 105.22 58.49
N ALA A 409 23.52 104.11 57.88
CA ALA A 409 23.35 103.74 56.47
C ALA A 409 22.68 102.35 56.18
N GLY A 410 22.83 101.86 54.92
CA GLY A 410 22.29 100.61 54.33
C GLY A 410 21.49 100.91 53.04
N GLU A 411 21.76 100.45 51.81
CA GLU A 411 22.27 99.17 51.22
C GLU A 411 21.19 98.10 50.90
N ASP A 412 21.39 97.37 49.78
CA ASP A 412 20.65 96.19 49.24
C ASP A 412 19.14 96.38 48.86
N GLU A 413 18.40 95.57 48.04
CA GLU A 413 18.55 94.50 47.00
C GLU A 413 17.17 94.40 46.26
N ALA A 414 16.84 93.67 45.16
CA ALA A 414 17.51 93.19 43.91
C ALA A 414 16.46 92.39 43.05
N VAL A 415 16.86 91.27 42.40
CA VAL A 415 16.01 90.12 41.93
C VAL A 415 15.31 90.21 40.52
N VAL A 416 14.82 89.06 40.02
CA VAL A 416 14.54 88.61 38.61
C VAL A 416 13.09 88.03 38.42
N GLU A 417 12.58 87.38 37.35
CA GLU A 417 13.12 86.65 36.17
C GLU A 417 12.05 86.36 35.04
N ALA A 418 12.48 86.00 33.81
CA ALA A 418 11.76 85.25 32.74
C ALA A 418 10.44 85.88 32.14
N VAL A 419 9.68 85.33 31.16
CA VAL A 419 9.50 83.99 30.49
C VAL A 419 9.14 84.16 28.97
N GLU A 420 9.04 83.05 28.21
CA GLU A 420 8.88 82.87 26.74
C GLU A 420 7.42 82.86 26.15
N ASP A 421 7.33 82.41 24.88
CA ASP A 421 6.28 82.37 23.85
C ASP A 421 4.98 81.51 24.05
N ALA A 422 4.08 81.65 23.07
CA ALA A 422 2.98 80.75 22.65
C ALA A 422 2.83 80.85 21.09
N PRO A 423 1.93 80.13 20.32
CA PRO A 423 0.74 79.35 20.71
C PRO A 423 0.37 78.11 19.79
N VAL A 424 -0.88 77.57 19.92
CA VAL A 424 -1.94 77.23 18.89
C VAL A 424 -1.56 76.62 17.50
N GLU A 425 -2.25 75.64 16.87
CA GLU A 425 -3.39 74.71 17.16
C GLU A 425 -3.53 73.60 16.04
N ASP A 426 -4.22 72.47 16.33
CA ASP A 426 -5.05 71.60 15.44
C ASP A 426 -4.55 71.01 14.08
N ALA A 427 -5.32 70.24 13.28
CA ALA A 427 -6.04 68.96 13.52
C ALA A 427 -6.60 68.31 12.18
N GLU A 428 -6.66 66.97 12.10
CA GLU A 428 -7.55 66.13 11.21
C GLU A 428 -7.43 66.25 9.64
N PRO A 429 -8.26 65.58 8.76
CA PRO A 429 -8.36 64.10 8.58
C PRO A 429 -8.54 63.51 7.11
N ALA A 430 -8.19 62.22 6.91
CA ALA A 430 -8.80 61.19 5.99
C ALA A 430 -8.88 61.45 4.43
N PRO A 431 -9.56 60.66 3.53
CA PRO A 431 -10.22 59.32 3.56
C PRO A 431 -10.05 58.39 2.27
N ALA A 432 -10.91 57.33 2.12
CA ALA A 432 -11.32 56.50 0.92
C ALA A 432 -10.51 55.21 0.52
N GLU A 433 -11.06 53.96 0.44
CA GLU A 433 -11.94 53.25 -0.57
C GLU A 433 -11.23 52.82 -1.89
N ALA A 434 -11.48 51.69 -2.60
CA ALA A 434 -12.61 50.72 -2.63
C ALA A 434 -12.35 49.33 -3.31
N LYS A 435 -12.96 48.22 -2.80
CA LYS A 435 -13.48 47.00 -3.52
C LYS A 435 -12.45 46.05 -4.25
N LYS A 436 -12.72 44.78 -4.66
CA LYS A 436 -13.93 43.92 -4.82
C LYS A 436 -13.59 42.37 -4.80
N GLU A 437 -14.61 41.51 -4.72
CA GLU A 437 -14.61 40.00 -4.70
C GLU A 437 -15.28 39.41 -6.01
N PRO A 438 -15.60 38.09 -6.25
CA PRO A 438 -15.44 36.82 -5.48
C PRO A 438 -15.09 35.50 -6.27
N GLU A 439 -15.09 34.35 -5.56
CA GLU A 439 -15.81 33.06 -5.86
C GLU A 439 -15.14 31.69 -6.26
N ALA A 440 -15.81 30.60 -5.81
CA ALA A 440 -15.89 29.20 -6.29
C ALA A 440 -14.86 28.10 -5.85
N LYS A 441 -15.28 26.81 -5.96
CA LYS A 441 -14.66 25.60 -5.33
C LYS A 441 -14.78 24.30 -6.17
N LYS A 442 -14.01 23.26 -5.76
CA LYS A 442 -14.03 21.79 -6.11
C LYS A 442 -13.01 21.39 -7.20
N THR A 443 -12.39 20.20 -7.18
CA THR A 443 -12.88 18.82 -6.90
C THR A 443 -11.93 17.95 -6.06
N PRO A 444 -12.33 16.70 -5.72
CA PRO A 444 -11.37 15.59 -5.78
C PRO A 444 -11.91 14.22 -6.27
N LYS A 445 -11.10 13.57 -7.11
CA LYS A 445 -10.58 12.18 -7.05
C LYS A 445 -11.48 10.92 -7.23
N ASP A 446 -11.11 10.16 -8.27
CA ASP A 446 -11.07 8.70 -8.52
C ASP A 446 -12.03 7.68 -7.85
N ALA A 447 -12.68 6.87 -8.69
CA ALA A 447 -13.03 5.47 -8.41
C ALA A 447 -13.05 4.63 -9.71
N LYS A 448 -12.65 3.35 -9.65
CA LYS A 448 -12.49 2.43 -10.80
C LYS A 448 -13.57 1.34 -10.78
N PRO A 449 -14.14 0.89 -11.92
CA PRO A 449 -15.26 -0.06 -11.93
C PRO A 449 -14.85 -1.51 -11.61
N ALA A 450 -15.82 -2.32 -11.21
CA ALA A 450 -15.64 -3.74 -10.90
C ALA A 450 -16.64 -4.62 -11.71
N GLU A 451 -16.12 -5.62 -12.42
CA GLU A 451 -16.92 -6.72 -12.96
C GLU A 451 -17.03 -7.86 -11.93
N ALA A 452 -18.21 -8.49 -11.82
CA ALA A 452 -18.37 -9.75 -11.12
C ALA A 452 -19.54 -10.58 -11.69
N LYS A 453 -19.21 -11.64 -12.44
CA LYS A 453 -20.12 -12.76 -12.71
C LYS A 453 -19.92 -13.80 -11.60
N ASN A 454 -20.98 -14.39 -11.04
CA ASN A 454 -21.39 -15.78 -11.37
C ASN A 454 -22.60 -16.30 -10.55
N ALA A 455 -23.14 -17.44 -11.01
CA ALA A 455 -23.74 -18.55 -10.27
C ALA A 455 -24.93 -18.28 -9.30
N LYS A 456 -26.14 -18.69 -9.72
CA LYS A 456 -27.29 -18.90 -8.82
C LYS A 456 -28.22 -20.05 -9.27
N LYS A 457 -27.87 -21.30 -8.93
CA LYS A 457 -28.85 -22.38 -8.75
C LYS A 457 -28.27 -23.57 -7.98
N ALA A 458 -29.00 -24.06 -6.98
CA ALA A 458 -28.70 -25.28 -6.24
C ALA A 458 -29.85 -26.28 -6.37
N LYS A 459 -29.55 -27.59 -6.34
CA LYS A 459 -30.53 -28.65 -6.05
C LYS A 459 -29.83 -29.98 -5.70
N SER A 460 -30.36 -30.70 -4.70
CA SER A 460 -30.08 -32.10 -4.28
C SER A 460 -28.63 -32.62 -4.35
N ALA A 461 -27.92 -32.97 -3.27
CA ALA A 461 -28.29 -33.73 -2.06
C ALA A 461 -28.85 -35.15 -2.32
N LYS A 462 -27.99 -36.18 -2.20
CA LYS A 462 -28.14 -37.38 -1.33
C LYS A 462 -26.89 -38.30 -1.43
N GLY A 463 -26.53 -39.02 -0.37
CA GLY A 463 -25.77 -40.30 -0.49
C GLY A 463 -24.31 -40.39 0.01
N SER A 464 -24.16 -40.75 1.29
CA SER A 464 -23.16 -41.66 1.91
C SER A 464 -21.65 -41.67 1.52
N LYS A 465 -20.82 -41.69 2.58
CA LYS A 465 -19.42 -42.18 2.66
C LYS A 465 -19.23 -42.83 4.04
N PRO A 466 -18.19 -43.66 4.28
CA PRO A 466 -17.35 -44.41 3.35
C PRO A 466 -17.30 -45.92 3.69
N ALA A 467 -16.59 -46.72 2.89
CA ALA A 467 -16.14 -48.06 3.28
C ALA A 467 -14.69 -48.27 2.82
N ILE A 468 -13.76 -48.37 3.77
CA ILE A 468 -12.35 -48.73 3.51
C ILE A 468 -12.22 -50.23 3.71
N LYS A 469 -11.65 -50.96 2.75
CA LYS A 469 -11.22 -52.35 2.97
C LYS A 469 -9.92 -52.65 2.24
N LYS A 470 -8.90 -53.08 2.99
CA LYS A 470 -7.67 -53.67 2.46
C LYS A 470 -7.93 -55.10 2.00
N VAL A 471 -7.41 -55.45 0.82
CA VAL A 471 -7.01 -56.78 0.35
C VAL A 471 -5.78 -56.45 -0.53
N SER A 472 -4.57 -56.69 -0.03
CA SER A 472 -3.76 -57.91 -0.21
C SER A 472 -3.28 -58.06 -1.64
#